data_AF-A0A7J0AIH5-F1
#
_entry.id   AF-A0A7J0AIH5-F1
#
_cell.length_a   1.000
_cell.length_b   1.000
_cell.length_c   1.000
_cell.angle_alpha   90.00
_cell.angle_beta   90.00
_cell.angle_gamma   90.00
#
_symmetry.space_group_name_H-M   'P 1'
#
loop_
_entity.id
_entity.type
_entity.pdbx_description
1 polymer ?
#
loop_
_entity_poly.entity_id
_entity_poly.type
_entity_poly.pdbx_seq_one_letter_code
_entity_poly.pdbx_strand_id
1 'polypeptide(L)'
;MITKQVINTLYKKYRKLPESPDCLDMPLLFDYASTHHNISIDMEGPVDALIIRSIDPASPFHRIPLERIHAIVPFENWVAIMLHSSIIFLDRRSPKVSVHIRQHRPSFIERVRGLLGW
;
A
#
# COMPACT_ATOMS: atom_id res chain seq x y z
N MET A 1 -9.64 14.45 -0.23
CA MET A 1 -8.37 14.78 -0.87
C MET A 1 -7.26 13.99 -0.20
N ILE A 2 -6.26 13.50 -0.95
CA ILE A 2 -5.06 12.86 -0.38
C ILE A 2 -4.21 13.95 0.28
N THR A 3 -4.40 14.19 1.59
CA THR A 3 -3.61 15.16 2.36
C THR A 3 -2.61 14.45 3.27
N LYS A 4 -1.53 15.15 3.63
CA LYS A 4 -0.51 14.63 4.56
C LYS A 4 -1.09 14.21 5.92
N GLN A 5 -2.06 14.97 6.44
CA GLN A 5 -2.72 14.64 7.70
C GLN A 5 -3.50 13.33 7.59
N VAL A 6 -4.26 13.16 6.50
CA VAL A 6 -5.05 11.94 6.25
C VAL A 6 -4.14 10.73 6.06
N ILE A 7 -3.07 10.87 5.25
CA ILE A 7 -2.05 9.82 5.08
C ILE A 7 -1.46 9.39 6.43
N ASN A 8 -1.09 10.35 7.29
CA ASN A 8 -0.54 10.05 8.61
C ASN A 8 -1.56 9.31 9.50
N THR A 9 -2.84 9.66 9.42
CA THR A 9 -3.91 8.96 10.13
C THR A 9 -4.07 7.52 9.62
N LEU A 10 -4.02 7.30 8.30
CA LEU A 10 -4.09 5.96 7.72
C LEU A 10 -2.93 5.07 8.19
N TYR A 11 -1.69 5.56 8.16
CA TYR A 11 -0.55 4.80 8.69
C TYR A 11 -0.66 4.49 10.19
N LYS A 12 -1.21 5.41 10.99
CA LYS A 12 -1.42 5.17 12.43
C LYS A 12 -2.51 4.11 12.66
N LYS A 13 -3.62 4.22 11.93
CA LYS A 13 -4.77 3.31 12.05
C LYS A 13 -4.41 1.90 11.61
N TYR A 14 -3.74 1.76 10.47
CA TYR A 14 -3.38 0.48 9.86
C TYR A 14 -1.91 0.14 10.09
N ARG A 15 -1.39 0.38 11.30
CA ARG A 15 0.02 0.14 11.63
C ARG A 15 0.34 -1.36 11.79
N LYS A 16 -0.65 -2.16 12.19
CA LYS A 16 -0.49 -3.60 12.41
C LYS A 16 -0.98 -4.36 11.17
N LEU A 17 -0.32 -5.48 10.88
CA LEU A 17 -0.82 -6.45 9.92
C LEU A 17 -2.10 -7.13 10.47
N PRO A 18 -2.99 -7.58 9.58
CA PRO A 18 -4.08 -8.48 9.97
C PRO A 18 -3.53 -9.82 10.47
N GLU A 19 -4.39 -10.63 11.11
CA GLU A 19 -4.01 -11.97 11.58
C GLU A 19 -3.68 -12.92 10.41
N SER A 20 -4.41 -12.80 9.30
CA SER A 20 -4.11 -13.48 8.04
C SER A 20 -4.51 -12.62 6.83
N PRO A 21 -3.97 -12.92 5.63
CA PRO A 21 -4.43 -12.32 4.38
C PRO A 21 -5.94 -12.46 4.12
N ASP A 22 -6.61 -13.47 4.68
CA ASP A 22 -8.05 -13.69 4.50
C ASP A 22 -8.91 -12.60 5.16
N CYS A 23 -8.33 -11.84 6.09
CA CYS A 23 -8.98 -10.69 6.71
C CYS A 23 -8.92 -9.42 5.83
N LEU A 24 -8.26 -9.48 4.67
CA LEU A 24 -8.23 -8.37 3.72
C LEU A 24 -9.57 -8.27 2.98
N ASP A 25 -10.04 -7.04 2.78
CA ASP A 25 -11.25 -6.76 2.00
C ASP A 25 -10.95 -6.87 0.49
N MET A 26 -10.75 -8.12 0.04
CA MET A 26 -10.56 -8.45 -1.37
C MET A 26 -11.78 -8.10 -2.23
N PRO A 27 -13.04 -8.33 -1.79
CA PRO A 27 -14.21 -7.90 -2.55
C PRO A 27 -14.17 -6.41 -2.89
N LEU A 28 -13.88 -5.55 -1.91
CA LEU A 28 -13.71 -4.11 -2.15
C LEU A 28 -12.63 -3.81 -3.20
N LEU A 29 -11.49 -4.49 -3.14
CA LEU A 29 -10.41 -4.31 -4.10
C LEU A 29 -10.86 -4.69 -5.52
N PHE A 30 -11.48 -5.86 -5.69
CA PHE A 30 -11.96 -6.33 -6.98
C PHE A 30 -13.08 -5.47 -7.54
N ASP A 31 -14.05 -5.08 -6.73
CA ASP A 31 -15.18 -4.23 -7.15
C ASP A 31 -14.74 -2.88 -7.70
N TYR A 32 -13.63 -2.35 -7.17
CA TYR A 32 -13.20 -0.97 -7.46
C TYR A 32 -12.04 -0.91 -8.44
N ALA A 33 -11.15 -1.90 -8.44
CA ALA A 33 -9.90 -1.84 -9.20
C ALA A 33 -9.84 -2.81 -10.39
N SER A 34 -10.69 -3.84 -10.45
CA SER A 34 -10.64 -4.83 -11.55
C SER A 34 -10.80 -4.19 -12.93
N THR A 35 -11.77 -3.28 -13.09
CA THR A 35 -12.11 -2.64 -14.36
C THR A 35 -10.97 -1.82 -14.97
N HIS A 36 -10.20 -1.11 -14.16
CA HIS A 36 -9.21 -0.13 -14.64
C HIS A 36 -7.76 -0.52 -14.37
N HIS A 37 -7.51 -1.39 -13.38
CA HIS A 37 -6.15 -1.73 -12.95
C HIS A 37 -5.71 -3.15 -13.31
N ASN A 38 -6.65 -3.97 -13.82
CA ASN A 38 -6.42 -5.36 -14.25
C ASN A 38 -5.65 -6.16 -13.18
N ILE A 39 -6.26 -6.23 -12.00
CA ILE A 39 -5.70 -6.87 -10.81
C ILE A 39 -5.97 -8.37 -10.78
N SER A 40 -5.03 -9.14 -10.24
CA SER A 40 -5.18 -10.58 -10.06
C SER A 40 -4.41 -11.06 -8.83
N ILE A 41 -4.79 -12.22 -8.27
CA ILE A 41 -3.98 -12.91 -7.26
C ILE A 41 -3.15 -13.97 -7.96
N ASP A 42 -1.83 -13.93 -7.75
CA ASP A 42 -0.90 -14.98 -8.11
C ASP A 42 -0.76 -15.92 -6.91
N MET A 43 -1.26 -17.15 -7.05
CA MET A 43 -1.18 -18.22 -6.05
C MET A 43 -0.20 -19.35 -6.47
N GLU A 44 0.43 -19.20 -7.64
CA GLU A 44 1.39 -20.20 -8.16
C GLU A 44 2.83 -19.87 -7.75
N GLY A 45 3.07 -18.60 -7.38
CA GLY A 45 4.36 -18.16 -6.88
C GLY A 45 4.71 -18.71 -5.48
N PRO A 46 5.93 -18.40 -4.99
CA PRO A 46 6.39 -18.87 -3.67
C PRO A 46 5.61 -18.26 -2.50
N VAL A 47 4.93 -17.14 -2.73
CA VAL A 47 4.03 -16.47 -1.79
C VAL A 47 2.86 -15.92 -2.60
N ASP A 48 1.66 -16.03 -2.03
CA ASP A 48 0.47 -15.42 -2.61
C ASP A 48 0.66 -13.91 -2.74
N ALA A 49 0.44 -13.38 -3.95
CA ALA A 49 0.73 -11.99 -4.25
C ALA A 49 -0.39 -11.33 -5.06
N LEU A 50 -0.68 -10.08 -4.70
CA LEU A 50 -1.48 -9.19 -5.52
C LEU A 50 -0.64 -8.68 -6.69
N ILE A 51 -1.16 -8.82 -7.91
CA ILE A 51 -0.60 -8.28 -9.14
C ILE A 51 -1.44 -7.09 -9.59
N ILE A 52 -0.80 -5.96 -9.88
CA ILE A 52 -1.44 -4.71 -10.34
C ILE A 52 -0.88 -4.34 -11.71
N ARG A 53 -1.56 -4.75 -12.79
CA ARG A 53 -1.01 -4.64 -14.17
C ARG A 53 -1.06 -3.24 -14.77
N SER A 54 -1.75 -2.31 -14.11
CA SER A 54 -1.65 -0.86 -14.40
C SER A 54 -0.37 -0.22 -13.87
N ILE A 55 0.43 -0.95 -13.09
CA ILE A 55 1.76 -0.53 -12.62
C ILE A 55 2.82 -1.23 -13.49
N ASP A 56 3.86 -0.50 -13.87
CA ASP A 56 5.00 -1.02 -14.64
C ASP A 56 5.59 -2.29 -14.00
N PRO A 57 5.82 -3.39 -14.74
CA PRO A 57 6.36 -4.64 -14.19
C PRO A 57 7.71 -4.54 -13.49
N ALA A 58 8.55 -3.55 -13.82
CA ALA A 58 9.81 -3.31 -13.14
C ALA A 58 9.63 -2.59 -11.78
N SER A 59 8.44 -2.04 -11.52
CA SER A 59 8.12 -1.40 -10.24
C SER A 59 7.97 -2.43 -9.13
N PRO A 60 8.50 -2.16 -7.92
CA PRO A 60 8.28 -3.02 -6.76
C PRO A 60 6.81 -3.05 -6.29
N PHE A 61 5.97 -2.15 -6.80
CA PHE A 61 4.54 -2.09 -6.49
C PHE A 61 3.68 -2.89 -7.48
N HIS A 62 4.27 -3.47 -8.52
CA HIS A 62 3.56 -4.33 -9.47
C HIS A 62 3.09 -5.65 -8.83
N ARG A 63 3.94 -6.24 -7.98
CA ARG A 63 3.71 -7.53 -7.31
C ARG A 63 3.92 -7.38 -5.81
N ILE A 64 2.87 -7.59 -5.03
CA ILE A 64 2.86 -7.33 -3.60
C ILE A 64 2.42 -8.60 -2.86
N PRO A 65 3.28 -9.19 -2.01
CA PRO A 65 2.89 -10.31 -1.16
C PRO A 65 1.69 -9.93 -0.27
N LEU A 66 0.67 -10.79 -0.22
CA LEU A 66 -0.55 -10.49 0.53
C LEU A 66 -0.29 -10.33 2.04
N GLU A 67 0.65 -11.11 2.57
CA GLU A 67 1.14 -11.03 3.96
C GLU A 67 1.75 -9.66 4.33
N ARG A 68 2.09 -8.81 3.35
CA ARG A 68 2.63 -7.45 3.57
C ARG A 68 1.56 -6.37 3.50
N ILE A 69 0.33 -6.72 3.15
CA ILE A 69 -0.79 -5.78 3.06
C ILE A 69 -1.41 -5.65 4.46
N HIS A 70 -1.40 -4.43 4.98
CA HIS A 70 -1.96 -4.11 6.29
C HIS A 70 -3.47 -3.94 6.25
N ALA A 71 -3.99 -3.39 5.15
CA ALA A 71 -5.41 -3.20 4.93
C ALA A 71 -5.68 -2.78 3.47
N ILE A 72 -6.89 -3.05 3.02
CA ILE A 72 -7.49 -2.49 1.80
C ILE A 72 -8.67 -1.64 2.27
N VAL A 73 -8.71 -0.37 1.88
CA VAL A 73 -9.73 0.55 2.39
C VAL A 73 -10.27 1.47 1.31
N PRO A 74 -11.57 1.83 1.37
CA PRO A 74 -12.12 2.82 0.48
C PRO A 74 -11.56 4.19 0.84
N PHE A 75 -11.18 4.96 -0.18
CA PHE A 75 -10.62 6.30 0.01
C PHE A 75 -11.14 7.26 -1.07
N GLU A 76 -12.32 7.85 -0.82
CA GLU A 76 -12.99 8.75 -1.78
C GLU A 76 -13.18 8.08 -3.15
N ASN A 77 -12.53 8.62 -4.20
CA ASN A 77 -12.52 8.06 -5.56
C ASN A 77 -11.42 7.02 -5.78
N TRP A 78 -10.79 6.55 -4.71
CA TRP A 78 -9.66 5.61 -4.75
C TRP A 78 -9.94 4.39 -3.87
N VAL A 79 -9.23 3.31 -4.14
CA VAL A 79 -8.95 2.27 -3.14
C VAL A 79 -7.51 2.42 -2.68
N ALA A 80 -7.30 2.43 -1.37
CA ALA A 80 -5.98 2.49 -0.77
C ALA A 80 -5.56 1.10 -0.31
N ILE A 81 -4.43 0.63 -0.81
CA ILE A 81 -3.73 -0.57 -0.35
C ILE A 81 -2.63 -0.12 0.61
N MET A 82 -2.80 -0.45 1.88
CA MET A 82 -1.92 -0.05 2.97
C MET A 82 -0.76 -1.04 3.10
N LEU A 83 0.47 -0.54 3.02
CA LEU A 83 1.69 -1.28 3.31
C LEU A 83 2.40 -0.64 4.51
N HIS A 84 3.44 -1.31 5.03
CA HIS A 84 4.18 -0.84 6.20
C HIS A 84 4.71 0.60 6.04
N SER A 85 5.34 0.90 4.91
CA SER A 85 6.01 2.18 4.63
C SER A 85 5.49 2.89 3.38
N SER A 86 4.41 2.41 2.78
CA SER A 86 3.83 2.95 1.55
C SER A 86 2.31 2.80 1.54
N ILE A 87 1.64 3.63 0.76
CA ILE A 87 0.22 3.48 0.44
C ILE A 87 0.09 3.58 -1.07
N ILE A 88 -0.58 2.60 -1.66
CA ILE A 88 -0.87 2.59 -3.09
C ILE A 88 -2.33 2.98 -3.24
N PHE A 89 -2.59 4.03 -4.00
CA PHE A 89 -3.92 4.50 -4.33
C PHE A 89 -4.22 4.12 -5.78
N LEU A 90 -5.29 3.36 -5.97
CA LEU A 90 -5.84 2.95 -7.26
C LEU A 90 -7.11 3.75 -7.55
N ASP A 91 -7.15 4.49 -8.67
CA ASP A 91 -8.28 5.34 -9.03
C ASP A 91 -9.46 4.50 -9.54
N ARG A 92 -10.66 4.77 -9.03
CA ARG A 92 -11.85 3.97 -9.37
C ARG A 92 -12.38 4.16 -10.79
N ARG A 93 -11.90 5.17 -11.52
CA ARG A 93 -12.48 5.63 -12.79
C ARG A 93 -11.47 5.63 -13.94
N SER A 94 -10.20 5.35 -13.64
CA SER A 94 -9.09 5.46 -14.59
C SER A 94 -7.95 4.53 -14.17
N PRO A 95 -7.03 4.16 -15.08
CA PRO A 95 -5.87 3.34 -14.73
C PRO A 95 -4.81 4.11 -13.90
N LYS A 96 -5.15 5.28 -13.35
CA LYS A 96 -4.23 6.17 -12.65
C LYS A 96 -3.86 5.56 -11.30
N VAL A 97 -2.55 5.42 -11.07
CA VAL A 97 -2.00 4.96 -9.80
C VAL A 97 -1.22 6.10 -9.15
N SER A 98 -1.36 6.23 -7.83
CA SER A 98 -0.54 7.12 -7.02
C SER A 98 0.06 6.35 -5.86
N VAL A 99 1.36 6.49 -5.63
CA VAL A 99 2.04 5.82 -4.51
C VAL A 99 2.60 6.87 -3.58
N HIS A 100 2.19 6.80 -2.31
CA HIS A 100 2.82 7.57 -1.26
C HIS A 100 3.85 6.70 -0.55
N ILE A 101 5.10 7.13 -0.53
CA ILE A 101 6.18 6.47 0.23
C ILE A 101 6.51 7.32 1.45
N ARG A 102 6.53 6.68 2.62
CA ARG A 102 6.90 7.36 3.87
C ARG A 102 8.37 7.75 3.80
N GLN A 103 8.65 9.04 3.82
CA GLN A 103 10.01 9.53 3.97
C GLN A 103 10.57 9.09 5.32
N HIS A 104 11.68 8.36 5.30
CA HIS A 104 12.42 8.03 6.51
C HIS A 104 12.90 9.35 7.12
N ARG A 105 12.35 9.72 8.28
CA ARG A 105 12.92 10.80 9.08
C ARG A 105 13.91 10.14 10.02
N PRO A 106 15.16 10.62 10.09
CA PRO A 106 16.11 10.11 11.06
C PRO A 106 15.46 10.18 12.45
N SER A 107 15.51 9.05 13.14
CA SER A 107 15.05 8.93 14.51
C SER A 107 15.75 9.97 15.39
N PHE A 108 15.12 10.36 16.51
CA PHE A 108 15.75 11.28 17.45
C PHE A 108 17.13 10.80 17.90
N ILE A 109 17.32 9.48 18.00
CA ILE A 109 18.60 8.85 18.34
C ILE A 109 19.62 9.04 17.21
N GLU A 110 19.24 8.88 15.94
CA GLU A 110 20.13 9.14 14.80
C GLU A 110 20.50 10.63 14.69
N ARG A 111 19.57 11.54 15.01
CA ARG A 111 19.88 12.99 15.08
C ARG A 111 20.86 13.31 16.20
N VAL A 112 20.72 12.68 17.37
CA VAL A 112 21.62 12.88 18.51
C VAL A 112 22.99 12.26 18.25
N ARG A 113 23.06 11.08 17.63
CA ARG A 113 24.34 10.46 17.20
C ARG A 113 25.07 11.32 16.17
N GLY A 114 24.36 11.83 15.17
CA GLY A 114 24.93 12.75 14.18
C GLY A 114 25.47 14.07 14.77
N LEU A 115 24.93 14.53 15.91
CA LEU A 115 25.43 15.70 16.65
C LEU A 115 26.62 15.38 17.56
N LEU A 116 26.71 14.15 18.07
CA LEU A 116 27.77 13.71 18.97
C LEU A 116 29.00 13.12 18.24
N GLY A 117 28.94 12.96 16.92
CA GLY A 117 30.08 12.53 16.10
C GLY A 117 30.48 11.06 16.29
N TRP A 118 29.54 10.20 16.65
CA TRP A 118 29.69 8.73 16.71
C TRP A 118 28.78 8.06 15.68
#